data_AF-A0A1V9FXW0-F1
#
_entry.id   AF-A0A1V9FXW0-F1
#
_cell.length_a   1.000
_cell.length_b   1.000
_cell.length_c   1.000
_cell.angle_alpha   90.00
_cell.angle_beta   90.00
_cell.angle_gamma   90.00
#
_symmetry.space_group_name_H-M   'P 1'
#
loop_
_entity.id
_entity.type
_entity.pdbx_description
1 polymer ?
#
loop_
_entity_poly.entity_id
_entity_poly.type
_entity_poly.pdbx_seq_one_letter_code
_entity_poly.pdbx_strand_id
1 'polypeptide(L)'
;MKKLFLLLMASCTICTALAQQSFYLKGNNVYFTNDDSPAELVLENSTKTVKGVLVNTGNGSTTFKPVVKINDSTIVFGADTLTFRGGSVSLQQTTDAGNSTTNYINANGGYYQNNTRLLHATDSMLSIGYNAGKSNTSGYGNTAVGHGALQNNTTGYSNTAVGYHGLQQTINGVSNVSIGANSLQANTSGYSNIAIGESALAANTTSGDNVAIGRGALAAITTGSSSVAIGYLAGGNATYGNIVAIGARALQNNTGYGNTAVGYQSLNANTSGIGNTAAGYRAGAVSNGNNNIFIGYNAGSAAGQTGVATNNNTAVGSGALGTVTGSGNTAVGASALAAACGSNNIAIGDSALVLTTGSQNTALGKNAGANITTGNNNLAIGYRAYVPVATNNYQLSIGNLIYGTGLDGTVNTISNGKIGIKTKAPVYEMDVNGKLGVRTIDSVANAVNVLCQDPVTGEIKKTAALSVPQTFVQTATVTVSGTDNETTLISSGTGNLTIPAAAWFAGKSFRIVVQGAYSTDADNAARLKFTIRLGSVVIAQSAGIFAGYGKTNMPYELRAECICRSTGASGTIYSTGIMTYDDAGYITAVNDGTGIATVDLTASQTLNITVTLSDDAAGNAVSAFIVTMEAIN
;
A
#
# COMPACT_ATOMS: atom_id res chain seq x y z
N MET A 1 -84.88 26.26 -138.26
CA MET A 1 -85.32 24.90 -138.67
C MET A 1 -85.00 23.97 -137.50
N LYS A 2 -85.95 23.74 -136.59
CA LYS A 2 -86.93 22.64 -136.62
C LYS A 2 -86.26 21.27 -136.84
N LYS A 3 -86.62 20.34 -135.94
CA LYS A 3 -86.35 18.90 -135.88
C LYS A 3 -85.11 18.58 -135.01
N LEU A 4 -85.14 17.73 -133.99
CA LEU A 4 -86.15 16.75 -133.61
C LEU A 4 -85.89 16.34 -132.15
N PHE A 5 -86.81 16.72 -131.27
CA PHE A 5 -87.06 16.09 -129.98
C PHE A 5 -87.48 14.63 -130.23
N LEU A 6 -87.21 13.72 -129.28
CA LEU A 6 -87.53 12.28 -129.32
C LEU A 6 -86.58 11.39 -130.14
N LEU A 7 -85.45 11.05 -129.51
CA LEU A 7 -85.10 9.65 -129.34
C LEU A 7 -84.89 9.39 -127.85
N LEU A 8 -85.99 9.53 -127.10
CA LEU A 8 -86.10 9.01 -125.75
C LEU A 8 -86.41 7.51 -125.86
N MET A 9 -85.80 6.72 -124.99
CA MET A 9 -86.15 5.32 -124.67
C MET A 9 -85.51 4.19 -125.49
N ALA A 10 -84.24 3.94 -125.19
CA ALA A 10 -83.72 2.62 -124.84
C ALA A 10 -82.49 2.89 -123.95
N SER A 11 -82.30 2.41 -122.72
CA SER A 11 -82.94 1.32 -121.99
C SER A 11 -82.33 1.32 -120.58
N CYS A 12 -83.17 1.16 -119.55
CA CYS A 12 -82.92 0.44 -118.30
C CYS A 12 -81.61 0.65 -117.51
N THR A 13 -81.76 1.31 -116.36
CA THR A 13 -81.38 0.84 -115.01
C THR A 13 -80.47 -0.40 -114.87
N ILE A 14 -79.33 -0.23 -114.18
CA ILE A 14 -78.69 -1.12 -113.17
C ILE A 14 -77.65 -0.22 -112.45
N CYS A 15 -77.91 0.20 -111.20
CA CYS A 15 -77.49 -0.44 -109.95
C CYS A 15 -75.98 -0.36 -109.68
N THR A 16 -75.65 0.50 -108.69
CA THR A 16 -74.66 0.34 -107.60
C THR A 16 -73.19 0.08 -107.87
N ALA A 17 -72.40 0.63 -106.94
CA ALA A 17 -70.99 0.36 -106.63
C ALA A 17 -69.97 1.22 -107.38
N LEU A 18 -69.78 2.45 -106.89
CA LEU A 18 -68.47 3.09 -106.89
C LEU A 18 -68.28 3.66 -105.48
N ALA A 19 -67.75 2.82 -104.60
CA ALA A 19 -66.32 2.85 -104.27
C ALA A 19 -66.02 4.09 -103.43
N GLN A 20 -65.66 3.86 -102.17
CA GLN A 20 -64.96 4.84 -101.35
C GLN A 20 -63.75 5.32 -102.17
N GLN A 21 -63.88 6.47 -102.83
CA GLN A 21 -62.84 7.01 -103.69
C GLN A 21 -61.77 7.60 -102.79
N SER A 22 -60.66 6.88 -102.66
CA SER A 22 -59.46 7.41 -102.02
C SER A 22 -58.84 8.47 -102.93
N PHE A 23 -59.10 9.74 -102.62
CA PHE A 23 -58.47 10.86 -103.32
C PHE A 23 -57.14 11.21 -102.67
N TYR A 24 -56.06 11.20 -103.46
CA TYR A 24 -54.76 11.75 -103.03
C TYR A 24 -54.74 13.24 -103.35
N LEU A 25 -54.98 14.07 -102.34
CA LEU A 25 -54.86 15.52 -102.46
C LEU A 25 -53.45 15.95 -102.02
N LYS A 26 -52.62 16.42 -102.96
CA LYS A 26 -51.37 17.14 -102.65
C LYS A 26 -51.61 18.63 -102.80
N GLY A 27 -51.81 19.33 -101.69
CA GLY A 27 -51.96 20.78 -101.64
C GLY A 27 -51.58 21.30 -100.27
N ASN A 28 -51.02 22.52 -100.21
CA ASN A 28 -50.52 23.10 -98.95
C ASN A 28 -51.63 23.42 -97.94
N ASN A 29 -52.86 23.66 -98.41
CA ASN A 29 -54.08 23.83 -97.61
C ASN A 29 -55.23 23.11 -98.33
N VAL A 30 -55.98 22.26 -97.62
CA VAL A 30 -57.15 21.55 -98.15
C VAL A 30 -58.36 21.98 -97.33
N TYR A 31 -59.34 22.61 -97.98
CA TYR A 31 -60.60 23.03 -97.36
C TYR A 31 -61.71 22.08 -97.80
N PHE A 32 -62.36 21.44 -96.83
CA PHE A 32 -63.57 20.65 -97.08
C PHE A 32 -64.78 21.52 -96.75
N THR A 33 -65.60 21.81 -97.76
CA THR A 33 -66.93 22.37 -97.60
C THR A 33 -67.93 21.29 -97.96
N ASN A 34 -68.97 21.16 -97.16
CA ASN A 34 -69.96 20.11 -97.34
C ASN A 34 -71.34 20.74 -97.26
N ASP A 35 -72.01 20.77 -98.40
CA ASP A 35 -73.16 21.63 -98.60
C ASP A 35 -74.51 20.94 -98.38
N ASP A 36 -74.61 19.63 -98.06
CA ASP A 36 -75.91 19.05 -97.60
C ASP A 36 -75.91 17.56 -97.16
N SER A 37 -74.83 16.99 -96.60
CA SER A 37 -74.88 15.64 -95.98
C SER A 37 -73.83 15.49 -94.88
N PRO A 38 -73.91 14.58 -93.90
CA PRO A 38 -72.82 14.40 -92.94
C PRO A 38 -71.60 13.77 -93.63
N ALA A 39 -70.53 14.54 -93.85
CA ALA A 39 -69.23 13.98 -94.26
C ALA A 39 -68.39 13.76 -93.01
N GLU A 40 -67.88 12.53 -92.88
CA GLU A 40 -66.90 12.18 -91.87
C GLU A 40 -65.50 12.45 -92.44
N LEU A 41 -64.79 13.41 -91.85
CA LEU A 41 -63.38 13.61 -92.16
C LEU A 41 -62.56 12.58 -91.39
N VAL A 42 -62.25 11.45 -92.04
CA VAL A 42 -61.41 10.40 -91.48
C VAL A 42 -59.94 10.68 -91.85
N LEU A 43 -59.16 11.17 -90.89
CA LEU A 43 -57.70 11.35 -91.05
C LEU A 43 -56.98 10.09 -90.54
N GLU A 44 -56.73 9.13 -91.42
CA GLU A 44 -56.05 7.88 -91.08
C GLU A 44 -54.52 8.01 -91.12
N ASN A 45 -53.86 7.60 -90.02
CA ASN A 45 -52.41 7.38 -90.04
C ASN A 45 -52.09 6.10 -90.82
N SER A 46 -51.74 6.26 -92.09
CA SER A 46 -51.47 5.17 -93.03
C SER A 46 -50.31 4.24 -92.63
N THR A 47 -49.43 4.67 -91.70
CA THR A 47 -48.26 3.88 -91.30
C THR A 47 -48.57 2.79 -90.27
N LYS A 48 -49.64 2.94 -89.46
CA LYS A 48 -50.09 2.06 -88.35
C LYS A 48 -49.04 1.67 -87.29
N THR A 49 -47.76 1.98 -87.47
CA THR A 49 -46.63 1.55 -86.63
C THR A 49 -46.09 2.65 -85.75
N VAL A 50 -46.34 3.92 -86.07
CA VAL A 50 -45.89 5.08 -85.28
C VAL A 50 -47.07 5.69 -84.51
N LYS A 51 -47.03 5.61 -83.18
CA LYS A 51 -48.01 6.29 -82.30
C LYS A 51 -47.70 7.79 -82.29
N GLY A 52 -48.73 8.63 -82.48
CA GLY A 52 -48.57 10.08 -82.55
C GLY A 52 -49.91 10.80 -82.51
N VAL A 53 -49.88 12.13 -82.49
CA VAL A 53 -51.07 12.98 -82.48
C VAL A 53 -50.95 14.04 -83.58
N LEU A 54 -52.07 14.36 -84.22
CA LEU A 54 -52.18 15.47 -85.16
C LEU A 54 -52.27 16.78 -84.36
N VAL A 55 -51.26 17.63 -84.52
CA VAL A 55 -51.23 18.94 -83.87
C VAL A 55 -51.59 20.00 -84.91
N ASN A 56 -52.59 20.82 -84.60
CA ASN A 56 -52.91 22.01 -85.39
C ASN A 56 -51.81 23.06 -85.13
N THR A 57 -51.10 23.47 -86.18
CA THR A 57 -50.01 24.45 -86.08
C THR A 57 -50.48 25.89 -86.36
N GLY A 58 -51.78 26.12 -86.47
CA GLY A 58 -52.38 27.39 -86.89
C GLY A 58 -52.59 27.47 -88.40
N ASN A 59 -53.41 28.43 -88.85
CA ASN A 59 -53.77 28.68 -90.26
C ASN A 59 -54.34 27.47 -91.01
N GLY A 60 -55.10 26.61 -90.33
CA GLY A 60 -55.74 25.44 -90.94
C GLY A 60 -54.78 24.31 -91.32
N SER A 61 -53.51 24.40 -90.92
CA SER A 61 -52.50 23.36 -91.18
C SER A 61 -52.34 22.44 -89.97
N THR A 62 -52.33 21.13 -90.23
CA THR A 62 -52.09 20.10 -89.20
C THR A 62 -50.83 19.31 -89.54
N THR A 63 -49.95 19.11 -88.56
CA THR A 63 -48.74 18.29 -88.70
C THR A 63 -48.82 17.09 -87.75
N PHE A 64 -48.53 15.88 -88.25
CA PHE A 64 -48.41 14.70 -87.39
C PHE A 64 -47.11 14.78 -86.57
N LYS A 65 -47.23 14.68 -85.26
CA LYS A 65 -46.08 14.64 -84.35
C LYS A 65 -46.03 13.27 -83.66
N PRO A 66 -44.88 12.56 -83.70
CA PRO A 66 -44.73 11.33 -82.93
C PRO A 66 -44.89 11.64 -81.45
N VAL A 67 -45.43 10.69 -80.70
CA VAL A 67 -45.57 10.79 -79.25
C VAL A 67 -44.80 9.68 -78.56
N VAL A 68 -44.05 10.06 -77.53
CA VAL A 68 -43.39 9.11 -76.63
C VAL A 68 -44.11 9.16 -75.30
N LYS A 69 -44.76 8.05 -74.92
CA LYS A 69 -45.33 7.89 -73.58
C LYS A 69 -44.18 7.65 -72.60
N ILE A 70 -44.03 8.54 -71.62
CA ILE A 70 -43.01 8.41 -70.59
C ILE A 70 -43.55 7.60 -69.40
N ASN A 71 -44.83 7.81 -69.03
CA ASN A 71 -45.56 7.04 -68.02
C ASN A 71 -47.08 7.21 -68.24
N ASP A 72 -47.91 6.69 -67.33
CA ASP A 72 -49.38 6.73 -67.42
C ASP A 72 -50.01 8.13 -67.40
N SER A 73 -49.26 9.17 -67.00
CA SER A 73 -49.75 10.55 -66.88
C SER A 73 -48.95 11.55 -67.71
N THR A 74 -47.91 11.13 -68.44
CA THR A 74 -47.04 12.04 -69.19
C THR A 74 -46.73 11.50 -70.58
N ILE A 75 -47.08 12.30 -71.59
CA ILE A 75 -46.83 12.06 -73.00
C ILE A 75 -46.07 13.27 -73.54
N VAL A 76 -44.95 13.04 -74.25
CA VAL A 76 -44.16 14.10 -74.89
C VAL A 76 -44.50 14.14 -76.38
N PHE A 77 -44.86 15.32 -76.88
CA PHE A 77 -45.21 15.56 -78.29
C PHE A 77 -44.00 16.07 -79.08
N GLY A 78 -43.76 15.50 -80.26
CA GLY A 78 -42.89 16.09 -81.28
C GLY A 78 -41.38 15.96 -81.08
N ALA A 79 -40.92 15.01 -80.28
CA ALA A 79 -39.51 14.66 -80.18
C ALA A 79 -39.15 13.54 -81.17
N ASP A 80 -38.26 13.80 -82.12
CA ASP A 80 -37.73 12.75 -83.02
C ASP A 80 -36.80 11.79 -82.25
N THR A 81 -36.10 12.29 -81.23
CA THR A 81 -35.38 11.50 -80.22
C THR A 81 -35.39 12.24 -78.89
N LEU A 82 -36.07 11.72 -77.87
CA LEU A 82 -35.85 12.16 -76.48
C LEU A 82 -34.64 11.40 -75.94
N THR A 83 -33.45 11.99 -76.07
CA THR A 83 -32.22 11.39 -75.53
C THR A 83 -31.96 11.91 -74.12
N PHE A 84 -32.15 11.07 -73.10
CA PHE A 84 -31.52 11.30 -71.79
C PHE A 84 -30.02 10.99 -71.95
N ARG A 85 -29.23 11.95 -72.41
CA ARG A 85 -27.77 11.77 -72.49
C ARG A 85 -27.25 11.61 -71.06
N GLY A 86 -26.47 10.56 -70.81
CA GLY A 86 -25.96 10.15 -69.50
C GLY A 86 -24.94 11.11 -68.84
N GLY A 87 -25.12 12.42 -69.00
CA GLY A 87 -24.40 13.45 -68.28
C GLY A 87 -25.38 14.56 -67.89
N SER A 88 -25.72 14.61 -66.61
CA SER A 88 -26.59 15.62 -65.96
C SER A 88 -28.09 15.53 -66.31
N VAL A 89 -28.82 14.68 -65.57
CA VAL A 89 -30.29 14.76 -65.51
C VAL A 89 -30.67 15.81 -64.47
N SER A 90 -31.02 17.01 -64.91
CA SER A 90 -31.70 18.02 -64.09
C SER A 90 -33.19 17.68 -64.02
N LEU A 91 -33.63 17.11 -62.90
CA LEU A 91 -35.05 17.15 -62.53
C LEU A 91 -35.34 18.53 -61.93
N GLN A 92 -35.56 19.53 -62.79
CA GLN A 92 -36.13 20.80 -62.34
C GLN A 92 -37.62 20.58 -62.10
N GLN A 93 -38.02 20.40 -60.85
CA GLN A 93 -39.43 20.48 -60.48
C GLN A 93 -39.84 21.95 -60.46
N THR A 94 -40.34 22.46 -61.59
CA THR A 94 -41.09 23.72 -61.60
C THR A 94 -42.44 23.43 -60.94
N THR A 95 -42.59 23.74 -59.65
CA THR A 95 -43.92 23.75 -59.03
C THR A 95 -44.60 25.07 -59.36
N ASP A 96 -45.89 24.98 -59.68
CA ASP A 96 -46.73 26.09 -60.08
C ASP A 96 -46.70 27.25 -59.07
N ALA A 97 -46.66 28.47 -59.62
CA ALA A 97 -47.01 29.75 -58.99
C ALA A 97 -46.68 29.94 -57.49
N GLY A 98 -45.48 30.48 -57.21
CA GLY A 98 -45.27 31.34 -56.03
C GLY A 98 -44.37 30.83 -54.90
N ASN A 99 -43.77 29.64 -55.01
CA ASN A 99 -42.76 29.17 -54.04
C ASN A 99 -41.37 29.03 -54.69
N SER A 100 -40.47 29.96 -54.35
CA SER A 100 -39.10 30.06 -54.88
C SER A 100 -38.15 29.04 -54.23
N THR A 101 -38.46 27.76 -54.31
CA THR A 101 -37.52 26.70 -53.93
C THR A 101 -36.96 26.02 -55.17
N THR A 102 -35.77 26.44 -55.64
CA THR A 102 -35.06 25.78 -56.74
C THR A 102 -34.33 24.55 -56.21
N ASN A 103 -34.88 23.36 -56.46
CA ASN A 103 -34.23 22.09 -56.20
C ASN A 103 -33.56 21.58 -57.49
N TYR A 104 -32.27 21.22 -57.45
CA TYR A 104 -31.57 20.66 -58.61
C TYR A 104 -30.45 19.69 -58.22
N ILE A 105 -30.10 18.77 -59.12
CA ILE A 105 -28.91 17.91 -59.00
C ILE A 105 -27.84 18.48 -59.93
N ASN A 106 -26.62 18.71 -59.43
CA ASN A 106 -25.52 19.21 -60.27
C ASN A 106 -24.78 18.08 -61.01
N ALA A 107 -23.87 18.44 -61.93
CA ALA A 107 -23.06 17.50 -62.70
C ALA A 107 -22.20 16.54 -61.83
N ASN A 108 -21.96 16.89 -60.57
CA ASN A 108 -21.20 16.09 -59.61
C ASN A 108 -22.11 15.26 -58.68
N GLY A 109 -23.39 15.05 -59.04
CA GLY A 109 -24.34 14.23 -58.29
C GLY A 109 -24.84 14.82 -56.97
N GLY A 110 -24.53 16.08 -56.67
CA GLY A 110 -25.04 16.74 -55.45
C GLY A 110 -26.46 17.26 -55.65
N TYR A 111 -27.36 17.02 -54.68
CA TYR A 111 -28.69 17.62 -54.57
C TYR A 111 -28.62 18.97 -53.83
N TYR A 112 -29.20 20.00 -54.43
CA TYR A 112 -29.22 21.37 -53.95
C TYR A 112 -30.66 21.86 -53.79
N GLN A 113 -30.91 22.72 -52.79
CA GLN A 113 -32.11 23.53 -52.62
C GLN A 113 -31.69 25.00 -52.46
N ASN A 114 -32.24 25.91 -53.26
CA ASN A 114 -31.91 27.35 -53.24
C ASN A 114 -30.40 27.62 -53.31
N ASN A 115 -29.73 26.97 -54.27
CA ASN A 115 -28.27 27.01 -54.44
C ASN A 115 -27.46 26.50 -53.23
N THR A 116 -28.10 25.85 -52.26
CA THR A 116 -27.41 25.24 -51.11
C THR A 116 -27.34 23.72 -51.28
N ARG A 117 -26.12 23.16 -51.16
CA ARG A 117 -25.88 21.72 -51.20
C ARG A 117 -26.49 21.04 -49.97
N LEU A 118 -27.41 20.10 -50.18
CA LEU A 118 -28.11 19.35 -49.14
C LEU A 118 -27.70 17.87 -49.08
N LEU A 119 -27.36 17.26 -50.21
CA LEU A 119 -26.80 15.91 -50.27
C LEU A 119 -25.72 15.88 -51.35
N HIS A 120 -24.54 15.38 -51.03
CA HIS A 120 -23.47 15.23 -52.00
C HIS A 120 -22.57 14.08 -51.55
N ALA A 121 -22.50 13.05 -52.39
CA ALA A 121 -21.59 11.93 -52.20
C ALA A 121 -20.62 11.91 -53.39
N THR A 122 -19.33 11.93 -53.09
CA THR A 122 -18.27 11.58 -54.03
C THR A 122 -17.56 10.34 -53.51
N ASP A 123 -16.68 9.74 -54.31
CA ASP A 123 -15.81 8.64 -53.86
C ASP A 123 -14.94 9.02 -52.65
N SER A 124 -14.80 10.34 -52.38
CA SER A 124 -13.95 10.89 -51.32
C SER A 124 -14.72 11.52 -50.16
N MET A 125 -16.05 11.71 -50.22
CA MET A 125 -16.79 12.35 -49.13
C MET A 125 -18.30 12.06 -49.17
N LEU A 126 -18.90 11.84 -48.00
CA LEU A 126 -20.36 11.88 -47.80
C LEU A 126 -20.74 13.21 -47.12
N SER A 127 -21.62 14.02 -47.72
CA SER A 127 -22.13 15.28 -47.13
C SER A 127 -23.64 15.33 -47.17
N ILE A 128 -24.28 15.50 -46.01
CA ILE A 128 -25.73 15.60 -45.83
C ILE A 128 -26.03 16.78 -44.90
N GLY A 129 -26.87 17.72 -45.33
CA GLY A 129 -27.27 18.90 -44.57
C GLY A 129 -26.72 20.22 -45.12
N TYR A 130 -27.36 21.33 -44.72
CA TYR A 130 -27.02 22.68 -45.16
C TYR A 130 -25.56 23.03 -44.84
N ASN A 131 -24.79 23.46 -45.85
CA ASN A 131 -23.35 23.78 -45.76
C ASN A 131 -22.44 22.63 -45.28
N ALA A 132 -22.91 21.38 -45.25
CA ALA A 132 -22.08 20.24 -44.89
C ALA A 132 -20.93 20.04 -45.91
N GLY A 133 -19.69 19.98 -45.43
CA GLY A 133 -18.47 19.78 -46.24
C GLY A 133 -18.19 20.87 -47.28
N LYS A 134 -18.77 22.07 -47.14
CA LYS A 134 -18.86 23.10 -48.20
C LYS A 134 -17.52 23.47 -48.83
N SER A 135 -16.49 23.68 -48.01
CA SER A 135 -15.19 24.20 -48.44
C SER A 135 -14.18 23.12 -48.81
N ASN A 136 -14.57 21.85 -48.87
CA ASN A 136 -13.64 20.75 -49.15
C ASN A 136 -13.10 20.85 -50.57
N THR A 137 -11.77 21.01 -50.70
CA THR A 137 -11.08 21.13 -52.00
C THR A 137 -10.36 19.85 -52.38
N SER A 138 -9.62 19.23 -51.46
CA SER A 138 -8.81 18.02 -51.72
C SER A 138 -8.84 16.98 -50.61
N GLY A 139 -9.62 17.19 -49.55
CA GLY A 139 -9.78 16.23 -48.46
C GLY A 139 -10.62 15.02 -48.88
N TYR A 140 -10.26 13.82 -48.39
CA TYR A 140 -10.90 12.55 -48.74
C TYR A 140 -11.26 11.71 -47.50
N GLY A 141 -12.09 10.68 -47.67
CA GLY A 141 -12.54 9.80 -46.58
C GLY A 141 -13.39 10.49 -45.50
N ASN A 142 -14.01 11.64 -45.81
CA ASN A 142 -14.76 12.41 -44.82
C ASN A 142 -16.27 12.06 -44.83
N THR A 143 -16.90 12.00 -43.66
CA THR A 143 -18.36 11.91 -43.50
C THR A 143 -18.86 13.16 -42.78
N ALA A 144 -19.79 13.91 -43.37
CA ALA A 144 -20.37 15.14 -42.82
C ALA A 144 -21.90 15.04 -42.87
N VAL A 145 -22.56 14.93 -41.70
CA VAL A 145 -24.01 14.81 -41.60
C VAL A 145 -24.54 15.81 -40.58
N GLY A 146 -25.18 16.89 -41.03
CA GLY A 146 -25.72 17.94 -40.18
C GLY A 146 -25.43 19.34 -40.72
N HIS A 147 -26.20 20.33 -40.25
CA HIS A 147 -26.02 21.72 -40.64
C HIS A 147 -24.63 22.22 -40.24
N GLY A 148 -23.83 22.66 -41.22
CA GLY A 148 -22.47 23.19 -41.04
C GLY A 148 -21.44 22.17 -40.56
N ALA A 149 -21.71 20.87 -40.66
CA ALA A 149 -20.72 19.82 -40.36
C ALA A 149 -19.55 19.88 -41.37
N LEU A 150 -18.30 19.92 -40.89
CA LEU A 150 -17.09 20.06 -41.74
C LEU A 150 -17.15 21.24 -42.74
N GLN A 151 -17.84 22.32 -42.37
CA GLN A 151 -18.11 23.44 -43.29
C GLN A 151 -16.82 24.05 -43.88
N ASN A 152 -15.79 24.25 -43.06
CA ASN A 152 -14.55 24.93 -43.46
C ASN A 152 -13.39 23.98 -43.82
N ASN A 153 -13.61 22.66 -43.82
CA ASN A 153 -12.55 21.69 -44.13
C ASN A 153 -12.10 21.88 -45.56
N THR A 154 -10.80 22.13 -45.80
CA THR A 154 -10.24 22.32 -47.15
C THR A 154 -9.43 21.10 -47.58
N THR A 155 -8.48 20.64 -46.75
CA THR A 155 -7.56 19.55 -47.09
C THR A 155 -7.56 18.38 -46.10
N GLY A 156 -8.27 18.49 -44.97
CA GLY A 156 -8.35 17.43 -43.95
C GLY A 156 -9.05 16.17 -44.47
N TYR A 157 -8.65 15.00 -43.95
CA TYR A 157 -9.10 13.69 -44.42
C TYR A 157 -9.44 12.72 -43.28
N SER A 158 -10.22 11.69 -43.60
CA SER A 158 -10.67 10.64 -42.66
C SER A 158 -11.47 11.15 -41.45
N ASN A 159 -12.15 12.29 -41.56
CA ASN A 159 -12.96 12.84 -40.47
C ASN A 159 -14.43 12.38 -40.54
N THR A 160 -15.05 12.10 -39.39
CA THR A 160 -16.49 11.82 -39.27
C THR A 160 -17.14 12.91 -38.42
N ALA A 161 -18.06 13.69 -38.98
CA ALA A 161 -18.83 14.73 -38.32
C ALA A 161 -20.33 14.46 -38.47
N VAL A 162 -21.03 14.24 -37.35
CA VAL A 162 -22.47 13.98 -37.30
C VAL A 162 -23.11 14.89 -36.26
N GLY A 163 -23.81 15.93 -36.68
CA GLY A 163 -24.48 16.90 -35.79
C GLY A 163 -24.41 18.33 -36.30
N TYR A 164 -25.16 19.22 -35.64
CA TYR A 164 -25.11 20.66 -35.90
C TYR A 164 -23.71 21.21 -35.57
N HIS A 165 -23.01 21.78 -36.55
CA HIS A 165 -21.65 22.35 -36.41
C HIS A 165 -20.57 21.38 -35.90
N GLY A 166 -20.70 20.07 -36.14
CA GLY A 166 -19.61 19.13 -35.87
C GLY A 166 -18.38 19.42 -36.74
N LEU A 167 -17.20 19.63 -36.13
CA LEU A 167 -15.95 19.96 -36.85
C LEU A 167 -16.08 21.18 -37.79
N GLN A 168 -16.85 22.19 -37.41
CA GLN A 168 -17.17 23.32 -38.30
C GLN A 168 -15.93 24.09 -38.78
N GLN A 169 -14.97 24.37 -37.87
CA GLN A 169 -13.80 25.21 -38.14
C GLN A 169 -12.56 24.44 -38.61
N THR A 170 -12.68 23.13 -38.84
CA THR A 170 -11.53 22.31 -39.27
C THR A 170 -11.07 22.76 -40.64
N ILE A 171 -9.76 22.97 -40.82
CA ILE A 171 -9.15 23.35 -42.11
C ILE A 171 -8.38 22.15 -42.67
N ASN A 172 -7.50 21.56 -41.86
CA ASN A 172 -6.58 20.48 -42.23
C ASN A 172 -6.47 19.37 -41.16
N GLY A 173 -7.45 19.25 -40.27
CA GLY A 173 -7.51 18.19 -39.26
C GLY A 173 -7.71 16.80 -39.87
N VAL A 174 -7.21 15.77 -39.18
CA VAL A 174 -7.12 14.39 -39.70
C VAL A 174 -7.69 13.37 -38.71
N SER A 175 -8.46 12.39 -39.20
CA SER A 175 -8.91 11.24 -38.40
C SER A 175 -9.71 11.60 -37.14
N ASN A 176 -10.48 12.69 -37.16
CA ASN A 176 -11.33 13.09 -36.04
C ASN A 176 -12.74 12.51 -36.15
N VAL A 177 -13.33 12.09 -35.03
CA VAL A 177 -14.73 11.68 -34.91
C VAL A 177 -15.47 12.71 -34.05
N SER A 178 -16.53 13.30 -34.57
CA SER A 178 -17.37 14.29 -33.92
C SER A 178 -18.84 13.89 -34.10
N ILE A 179 -19.52 13.56 -33.00
CA ILE A 179 -20.92 13.12 -33.00
C ILE A 179 -21.66 13.90 -31.92
N GLY A 180 -22.45 14.90 -32.30
CA GLY A 180 -23.15 15.79 -31.37
C GLY A 180 -23.26 17.22 -31.89
N ALA A 181 -24.12 18.03 -31.26
CA ALA A 181 -24.19 19.44 -31.58
C ALA A 181 -22.97 20.17 -31.00
N ASN A 182 -22.29 20.97 -31.83
CA ASN A 182 -21.10 21.76 -31.51
C ASN A 182 -19.92 20.94 -30.96
N SER A 183 -19.85 19.63 -31.22
CA SER A 183 -18.69 18.80 -30.84
C SER A 183 -17.49 19.08 -31.75
N LEU A 184 -16.30 19.26 -31.17
CA LEU A 184 -15.08 19.67 -31.88
C LEU A 184 -15.25 20.92 -32.78
N GLN A 185 -16.18 21.83 -32.44
CA GLN A 185 -16.55 22.95 -33.32
C GLN A 185 -15.36 23.86 -33.66
N ALA A 186 -14.49 24.16 -32.69
CA ALA A 186 -13.35 25.07 -32.84
C ALA A 186 -12.07 24.41 -33.39
N ASN A 187 -12.08 23.10 -33.68
CA ASN A 187 -10.88 22.39 -34.10
C ASN A 187 -10.41 22.88 -35.46
N THR A 188 -9.20 23.42 -35.57
CA THR A 188 -8.63 23.93 -36.81
C THR A 188 -7.71 22.92 -37.49
N SER A 189 -6.79 22.30 -36.72
CA SER A 189 -5.75 21.40 -37.24
C SER A 189 -5.45 20.18 -36.33
N GLY A 190 -6.27 19.90 -35.32
CA GLY A 190 -6.07 18.74 -34.46
C GLY A 190 -6.32 17.41 -35.17
N TYR A 191 -5.81 16.32 -34.61
CA TYR A 191 -5.87 14.99 -35.23
C TYR A 191 -6.24 13.89 -34.23
N SER A 192 -6.84 12.81 -34.73
CA SER A 192 -7.15 11.59 -33.94
C SER A 192 -7.99 11.83 -32.69
N ASN A 193 -8.86 12.85 -32.68
CA ASN A 193 -9.76 13.10 -31.56
C ASN A 193 -11.10 12.38 -31.73
N ILE A 194 -11.68 11.88 -30.63
CA ILE A 194 -13.05 11.34 -30.58
C ILE A 194 -13.88 12.24 -29.67
N ALA A 195 -14.93 12.86 -30.20
CA ALA A 195 -15.88 13.69 -29.47
C ALA A 195 -17.31 13.19 -29.71
N ILE A 196 -17.96 12.66 -28.68
CA ILE A 196 -19.33 12.13 -28.76
C ILE A 196 -20.17 12.78 -27.66
N GLY A 197 -21.10 13.65 -28.03
CA GLY A 197 -21.96 14.39 -27.11
C GLY A 197 -22.00 15.88 -27.44
N GLU A 198 -23.06 16.55 -27.02
CA GLU A 198 -23.20 18.00 -27.17
C GLU A 198 -22.01 18.73 -26.51
N SER A 199 -21.34 19.59 -27.29
CA SER A 199 -20.19 20.40 -26.87
C SER A 199 -18.99 19.60 -26.33
N ALA A 200 -18.87 18.31 -26.64
CA ALA A 200 -17.65 17.54 -26.35
C ALA A 200 -16.46 18.12 -27.15
N LEU A 201 -15.34 18.40 -26.47
CA LEU A 201 -14.14 19.03 -27.06
C LEU A 201 -14.42 20.35 -27.83
N ALA A 202 -15.43 21.12 -27.43
CA ALA A 202 -15.90 22.29 -28.19
C ALA A 202 -14.81 23.35 -28.45
N ALA A 203 -13.91 23.59 -27.50
CA ALA A 203 -12.85 24.60 -27.58
C ALA A 203 -11.49 24.09 -28.11
N ASN A 204 -11.37 22.80 -28.46
CA ASN A 204 -10.11 22.25 -28.98
C ASN A 204 -9.75 22.94 -30.29
N THR A 205 -8.55 23.50 -30.40
CA THR A 205 -8.06 24.16 -31.63
C THR A 205 -7.06 23.27 -32.38
N THR A 206 -5.95 22.90 -31.74
CA THR A 206 -4.84 22.19 -32.41
C THR A 206 -4.47 20.86 -31.73
N SER A 207 -5.12 20.47 -30.64
CA SER A 207 -4.72 19.28 -29.88
C SER A 207 -5.16 17.98 -30.54
N GLY A 208 -4.45 16.90 -30.20
CA GLY A 208 -4.66 15.56 -30.77
C GLY A 208 -4.79 14.45 -29.74
N ASP A 209 -5.22 13.29 -30.20
CA ASP A 209 -5.30 12.03 -29.43
C ASP A 209 -6.19 12.12 -28.16
N ASN A 210 -7.25 12.93 -28.19
CA ASN A 210 -8.21 13.02 -27.09
C ASN A 210 -9.48 12.21 -27.33
N VAL A 211 -10.02 11.58 -26.28
CA VAL A 211 -11.32 10.90 -26.28
C VAL A 211 -12.25 11.62 -25.31
N ALA A 212 -13.37 12.15 -25.79
CA ALA A 212 -14.39 12.85 -25.01
C ALA A 212 -15.78 12.28 -25.34
N ILE A 213 -16.40 11.61 -24.39
CA ILE A 213 -17.72 10.99 -24.56
C ILE A 213 -18.65 11.48 -23.45
N GLY A 214 -19.65 12.28 -23.79
CA GLY A 214 -20.61 12.88 -22.87
C GLY A 214 -20.78 14.38 -23.12
N ARG A 215 -21.93 14.93 -22.72
CA ARG A 215 -22.21 16.36 -22.86
C ARG A 215 -21.18 17.19 -22.08
N GLY A 216 -20.47 18.08 -22.80
CA GLY A 216 -19.45 18.97 -22.27
C GLY A 216 -18.19 18.28 -21.73
N ALA A 217 -17.90 17.03 -22.14
CA ALA A 217 -16.64 16.37 -21.80
C ALA A 217 -15.46 17.09 -22.49
N LEU A 218 -14.41 17.42 -21.73
CA LEU A 218 -13.24 18.21 -22.18
C LEU A 218 -13.60 19.51 -22.93
N ALA A 219 -14.72 20.16 -22.61
CA ALA A 219 -15.24 21.28 -23.38
C ALA A 219 -14.27 22.47 -23.49
N ALA A 220 -13.40 22.69 -22.49
CA ALA A 220 -12.48 23.82 -22.42
C ALA A 220 -11.03 23.52 -22.86
N ILE A 221 -10.69 22.30 -23.26
CA ILE A 221 -9.32 21.98 -23.67
C ILE A 221 -9.01 22.68 -24.99
N THR A 222 -7.90 23.41 -25.08
CA THR A 222 -7.51 24.14 -26.30
C THR A 222 -6.34 23.48 -27.02
N THR A 223 -5.24 23.22 -26.30
CA THR A 223 -3.99 22.66 -26.84
C THR A 223 -3.53 21.37 -26.15
N GLY A 224 -4.19 20.93 -25.08
CA GLY A 224 -3.86 19.69 -24.37
C GLY A 224 -4.21 18.42 -25.15
N SER A 225 -3.27 17.50 -25.26
CA SER A 225 -3.41 16.22 -25.99
C SER A 225 -3.50 15.01 -25.05
N SER A 226 -3.79 13.83 -25.61
CA SER A 226 -3.69 12.53 -24.92
C SER A 226 -4.56 12.38 -23.67
N SER A 227 -5.78 12.89 -23.71
CA SER A 227 -6.73 12.82 -22.60
C SER A 227 -7.92 11.91 -22.89
N VAL A 228 -8.42 11.22 -21.86
CA VAL A 228 -9.65 10.41 -21.93
C VAL A 228 -10.66 10.97 -20.95
N ALA A 229 -11.85 11.35 -21.42
CA ALA A 229 -12.95 11.84 -20.61
C ALA A 229 -14.26 11.18 -21.03
N ILE A 230 -14.92 10.49 -20.10
CA ILE A 230 -16.15 9.74 -20.36
C ILE A 230 -17.15 10.06 -19.24
N GLY A 231 -18.19 10.83 -19.56
CA GLY A 231 -19.25 11.24 -18.65
C GLY A 231 -19.69 12.70 -18.85
N TYR A 232 -20.83 13.05 -18.27
CA TYR A 232 -21.32 14.43 -18.26
C TYR A 232 -20.31 15.36 -17.54
N LEU A 233 -19.80 16.38 -18.25
CA LEU A 233 -18.79 17.34 -17.78
C LEU A 233 -17.50 16.70 -17.22
N ALA A 234 -17.14 15.49 -17.66
CA ALA A 234 -15.85 14.90 -17.33
C ALA A 234 -14.71 15.76 -17.91
N GLY A 235 -13.80 16.25 -17.06
CA GLY A 235 -12.74 17.17 -17.47
C GLY A 235 -13.24 18.49 -18.07
N GLY A 236 -14.48 18.93 -17.77
CA GLY A 236 -15.14 20.01 -18.50
C GLY A 236 -14.34 21.32 -18.62
N ASN A 237 -13.63 21.72 -17.57
CA ASN A 237 -12.78 22.91 -17.52
C ASN A 237 -11.28 22.58 -17.61
N ALA A 238 -10.92 21.38 -18.09
CA ALA A 238 -9.52 20.99 -18.25
C ALA A 238 -8.83 21.85 -19.31
N THR A 239 -7.77 22.55 -18.90
CA THR A 239 -6.94 23.37 -19.79
C THR A 239 -5.70 22.65 -20.30
N TYR A 240 -5.22 21.63 -19.57
CA TYR A 240 -4.05 20.83 -19.91
C TYR A 240 -4.45 19.38 -20.24
N GLY A 241 -3.61 18.72 -21.04
CA GLY A 241 -3.80 17.33 -21.44
C GLY A 241 -3.28 16.30 -20.43
N ASN A 242 -3.12 15.05 -20.90
CA ASN A 242 -2.65 13.91 -20.11
C ASN A 242 -3.52 13.62 -18.88
N ILE A 243 -4.84 13.61 -19.04
CA ILE A 243 -5.78 13.26 -17.96
C ILE A 243 -6.67 12.07 -18.32
N VAL A 244 -7.11 11.33 -17.31
CA VAL A 244 -8.16 10.31 -17.42
C VAL A 244 -9.30 10.71 -16.49
N ALA A 245 -10.49 11.00 -17.03
CA ALA A 245 -11.67 11.44 -16.31
C ALA A 245 -12.88 10.56 -16.68
N ILE A 246 -13.16 9.52 -15.90
CA ILE A 246 -14.26 8.59 -16.18
C ILE A 246 -15.31 8.71 -15.09
N GLY A 247 -16.50 9.20 -15.41
CA GLY A 247 -17.59 9.46 -14.48
C GLY A 247 -18.12 10.89 -14.61
N ALA A 248 -19.39 11.09 -14.24
CA ALA A 248 -19.97 12.43 -14.29
C ALA A 248 -19.23 13.39 -13.35
N ARG A 249 -18.78 14.52 -13.90
CA ARG A 249 -18.02 15.57 -13.22
C ARG A 249 -16.68 15.12 -12.61
N ALA A 250 -16.12 13.98 -13.04
CA ALA A 250 -14.73 13.64 -12.73
C ALA A 250 -13.80 14.72 -13.30
N LEU A 251 -12.85 15.24 -12.51
CA LEU A 251 -11.92 16.31 -12.92
C LEU A 251 -12.59 17.57 -13.52
N GLN A 252 -13.85 17.86 -13.19
CA GLN A 252 -14.60 18.95 -13.83
C GLN A 252 -13.87 20.29 -13.81
N ASN A 253 -13.28 20.69 -12.69
CA ASN A 253 -12.54 21.94 -12.53
C ASN A 253 -11.02 21.73 -12.54
N ASN A 254 -10.54 20.67 -13.20
CA ASN A 254 -9.13 20.33 -13.17
C ASN A 254 -8.27 21.30 -14.00
N THR A 255 -7.32 22.00 -13.40
CA THR A 255 -6.33 22.82 -14.13
C THR A 255 -4.90 22.30 -14.01
N GLY A 256 -4.69 21.13 -13.41
CA GLY A 256 -3.41 20.40 -13.43
C GLY A 256 -3.31 19.39 -14.58
N TYR A 257 -2.17 18.70 -14.71
CA TYR A 257 -1.93 17.64 -15.71
C TYR A 257 -1.56 16.31 -15.05
N GLY A 258 -1.64 15.21 -15.78
CA GLY A 258 -1.23 13.88 -15.28
C GLY A 258 -2.18 13.27 -14.24
N ASN A 259 -3.43 13.73 -14.18
CA ASN A 259 -4.41 13.27 -13.19
C ASN A 259 -5.29 12.15 -13.75
N THR A 260 -5.49 11.09 -12.96
CA THR A 260 -6.43 10.00 -13.24
C THR A 260 -7.57 10.04 -12.24
N ALA A 261 -8.81 10.04 -12.70
CA ALA A 261 -10.02 10.15 -11.90
C ALA A 261 -11.11 9.24 -12.47
N VAL A 262 -11.55 8.26 -11.67
CA VAL A 262 -12.59 7.29 -12.07
C VAL A 262 -13.68 7.25 -10.99
N GLY A 263 -14.86 7.80 -11.27
CA GLY A 263 -15.99 7.86 -10.35
C GLY A 263 -16.78 9.17 -10.47
N TYR A 264 -17.95 9.20 -9.86
CA TYR A 264 -18.74 10.44 -9.79
C TYR A 264 -18.01 11.49 -8.93
N GLN A 265 -17.76 12.67 -9.50
CA GLN A 265 -17.08 13.78 -8.82
C GLN A 265 -15.71 13.46 -8.21
N SER A 266 -14.97 12.46 -8.73
CA SER A 266 -13.58 12.24 -8.32
C SER A 266 -12.68 13.40 -8.78
N LEU A 267 -11.83 13.91 -7.88
CA LEU A 267 -10.96 15.08 -8.10
C LEU A 267 -11.69 16.32 -8.70
N ASN A 268 -12.98 16.52 -8.42
CA ASN A 268 -13.79 17.50 -9.17
C ASN A 268 -13.36 18.97 -8.98
N ALA A 269 -12.67 19.30 -7.88
CA ALA A 269 -12.23 20.66 -7.57
C ALA A 269 -10.71 20.87 -7.65
N ASN A 270 -9.97 19.99 -8.33
CA ASN A 270 -8.50 20.04 -8.39
C ASN A 270 -7.96 21.22 -9.24
N THR A 271 -7.66 22.38 -8.66
CA THR A 271 -7.23 23.57 -9.43
C THR A 271 -5.71 23.72 -9.62
N SER A 272 -4.89 22.76 -9.18
CA SER A 272 -3.43 22.88 -9.32
C SER A 272 -2.67 21.57 -9.22
N GLY A 273 -3.28 20.54 -8.64
CA GLY A 273 -2.64 19.27 -8.34
C GLY A 273 -2.27 18.51 -9.60
N ILE A 274 -1.08 17.94 -9.59
CA ILE A 274 -0.46 17.18 -10.69
C ILE A 274 -0.22 15.75 -10.23
N GLY A 275 -0.39 14.78 -11.13
CA GLY A 275 -0.01 13.39 -10.87
C GLY A 275 -0.90 12.66 -9.84
N ASN A 276 -2.15 13.10 -9.64
CA ASN A 276 -3.05 12.46 -8.70
C ASN A 276 -3.81 11.30 -9.33
N THR A 277 -4.03 10.24 -8.57
CA THR A 277 -4.89 9.10 -8.94
C THR A 277 -6.06 9.00 -7.98
N ALA A 278 -7.29 9.09 -8.48
CA ALA A 278 -8.50 8.95 -7.68
C ALA A 278 -9.50 7.95 -8.29
N ALA A 279 -10.03 7.06 -7.47
CA ALA A 279 -11.03 6.07 -7.88
C ALA A 279 -12.13 5.91 -6.81
N GLY A 280 -13.37 6.22 -7.15
CA GLY A 280 -14.52 6.14 -6.23
C GLY A 280 -15.40 7.39 -6.25
N TYR A 281 -16.58 7.29 -5.65
CA TYR A 281 -17.49 8.43 -5.49
C TYR A 281 -16.81 9.50 -4.61
N ARG A 282 -16.62 10.70 -5.19
CA ARG A 282 -15.98 11.86 -4.57
C ARG A 282 -14.59 11.58 -3.99
N ALA A 283 -13.85 10.60 -4.52
CA ALA A 283 -12.46 10.37 -4.13
C ALA A 283 -11.59 11.60 -4.48
N GLY A 284 -10.84 12.14 -3.51
CA GLY A 284 -9.96 13.29 -3.67
C GLY A 284 -10.67 14.59 -4.06
N ALA A 285 -11.98 14.74 -3.84
CA ALA A 285 -12.78 15.84 -4.39
C ALA A 285 -12.26 17.25 -4.05
N VAL A 286 -11.44 17.40 -3.01
CA VAL A 286 -10.94 18.69 -2.48
C VAL A 286 -9.42 18.87 -2.62
N SER A 287 -8.72 17.91 -3.25
CA SER A 287 -7.26 17.87 -3.33
C SER A 287 -6.72 18.79 -4.43
N ASN A 288 -5.84 19.71 -4.03
CA ASN A 288 -5.05 20.59 -4.90
C ASN A 288 -3.55 20.26 -4.89
N GLY A 289 -3.13 19.28 -4.07
CA GLY A 289 -1.74 18.86 -3.99
C GLY A 289 -1.36 17.81 -5.04
N ASN A 290 -0.10 17.42 -5.03
CA ASN A 290 0.52 16.57 -6.05
C ASN A 290 0.76 15.14 -5.58
N ASN A 291 0.79 14.20 -6.53
CA ASN A 291 1.18 12.81 -6.34
C ASN A 291 0.37 12.08 -5.24
N ASN A 292 -0.93 12.35 -5.14
CA ASN A 292 -1.80 11.68 -4.19
C ASN A 292 -2.54 10.49 -4.82
N ILE A 293 -2.79 9.46 -4.04
CA ILE A 293 -3.59 8.28 -4.40
C ILE A 293 -4.83 8.25 -3.50
N PHE A 294 -6.04 8.30 -4.07
CA PHE A 294 -7.31 8.27 -3.33
C PHE A 294 -8.24 7.20 -3.90
N ILE A 295 -8.41 6.07 -3.22
CA ILE A 295 -9.20 4.94 -3.70
C ILE A 295 -10.27 4.59 -2.66
N GLY A 296 -11.54 4.79 -2.99
CA GLY A 296 -12.68 4.49 -2.12
C GLY A 296 -13.74 5.60 -2.08
N TYR A 297 -14.90 5.29 -1.49
CA TYR A 297 -15.97 6.27 -1.26
C TYR A 297 -15.45 7.39 -0.34
N ASN A 298 -15.47 8.64 -0.80
CA ASN A 298 -14.97 9.81 -0.07
C ASN A 298 -13.52 9.70 0.45
N ALA A 299 -12.67 8.83 -0.12
CA ALA A 299 -11.25 8.80 0.25
C ALA A 299 -10.60 10.15 -0.03
N GLY A 300 -9.90 10.76 0.94
CA GLY A 300 -9.30 12.08 0.78
C GLY A 300 -10.29 13.24 0.57
N SER A 301 -11.57 13.05 0.92
CA SER A 301 -12.62 14.06 0.72
C SER A 301 -13.34 14.40 2.02
N ALA A 302 -12.96 15.52 2.63
CA ALA A 302 -13.74 16.11 3.72
C ALA A 302 -14.90 16.95 3.18
N ALA A 303 -16.09 16.80 3.75
CA ALA A 303 -17.17 17.75 3.50
C ALA A 303 -16.78 19.13 4.07
N GLY A 304 -16.75 20.16 3.22
CA GLY A 304 -16.51 21.55 3.63
C GLY A 304 -15.05 22.03 3.53
N GLN A 305 -14.10 21.18 3.11
CA GLN A 305 -12.75 21.66 2.80
C GLN A 305 -12.64 22.05 1.33
N THR A 306 -11.93 23.14 1.04
CA THR A 306 -11.65 23.60 -0.32
C THR A 306 -10.16 23.86 -0.48
N GLY A 307 -9.54 23.20 -1.44
CA GLY A 307 -8.20 23.55 -1.92
C GLY A 307 -7.03 23.09 -1.04
N VAL A 308 -7.11 21.89 -0.48
CA VAL A 308 -6.01 21.36 0.33
C VAL A 308 -4.83 20.95 -0.56
N ALA A 309 -3.69 21.65 -0.45
CA ALA A 309 -2.49 21.47 -1.26
C ALA A 309 -1.47 20.49 -0.64
N THR A 310 -1.92 19.35 -0.13
CA THR A 310 -1.05 18.34 0.51
C THR A 310 -0.55 17.32 -0.50
N ASN A 311 0.72 16.91 -0.39
CA ASN A 311 1.39 16.09 -1.38
C ASN A 311 1.68 14.67 -0.87
N ASN A 312 1.86 13.75 -1.81
CA ASN A 312 2.37 12.40 -1.56
C ASN A 312 1.55 11.59 -0.54
N ASN A 313 0.23 11.78 -0.51
CA ASN A 313 -0.64 10.99 0.37
C ASN A 313 -1.22 9.77 -0.36
N THR A 314 -1.33 8.65 0.34
CA THR A 314 -2.02 7.45 -0.11
C THR A 314 -3.21 7.19 0.80
N ALA A 315 -4.43 7.19 0.27
CA ALA A 315 -5.66 6.85 0.97
C ALA A 315 -6.40 5.74 0.21
N VAL A 316 -6.58 4.59 0.84
CA VAL A 316 -7.25 3.43 0.26
C VAL A 316 -8.28 2.90 1.27
N GLY A 317 -9.56 3.08 0.98
CA GLY A 317 -10.67 2.71 1.85
C GLY A 317 -11.77 3.77 1.91
N SER A 318 -12.97 3.37 2.32
CA SER A 318 -14.09 4.31 2.50
C SER A 318 -13.75 5.32 3.59
N GLY A 319 -13.74 6.62 3.25
CA GLY A 319 -13.42 7.70 4.19
C GLY A 319 -11.99 7.69 4.72
N ALA A 320 -11.07 6.93 4.10
CA ALA A 320 -9.65 6.99 4.43
C ALA A 320 -9.13 8.40 4.17
N LEU A 321 -8.31 8.93 5.09
CA LEU A 321 -7.81 10.30 5.04
C LEU A 321 -8.95 11.33 4.88
N GLY A 322 -10.02 11.14 5.65
CA GLY A 322 -11.26 11.92 5.58
C GLY A 322 -11.07 13.43 5.76
N THR A 323 -9.95 13.86 6.33
CA THR A 323 -9.52 15.26 6.43
C THR A 323 -8.04 15.34 6.06
N VAL A 324 -7.73 15.80 4.84
CA VAL A 324 -6.34 15.91 4.39
C VAL A 324 -5.77 17.24 4.87
N THR A 325 -4.77 17.24 5.75
CA THR A 325 -4.07 18.46 6.22
C THR A 325 -2.55 18.34 6.19
N GLY A 326 -2.00 17.13 6.32
CA GLY A 326 -0.57 16.84 6.21
C GLY A 326 -0.17 16.14 4.90
N SER A 327 1.13 16.12 4.62
CA SER A 327 1.71 15.45 3.44
C SER A 327 2.40 14.13 3.83
N GLY A 328 2.60 13.24 2.86
CA GLY A 328 3.33 11.97 3.09
C GLY A 328 2.58 10.94 3.93
N ASN A 329 1.27 11.07 4.09
CA ASN A 329 0.48 10.14 4.89
C ASN A 329 0.06 8.90 4.08
N THR A 330 0.09 7.72 4.71
CA THR A 330 -0.43 6.47 4.14
C THR A 330 -1.58 5.97 5.01
N ALA A 331 -2.79 5.90 4.48
CA ALA A 331 -4.01 5.47 5.15
C ALA A 331 -4.66 4.33 4.35
N VAL A 332 -4.63 3.11 4.87
CA VAL A 332 -5.19 1.91 4.21
C VAL A 332 -6.17 1.24 5.16
N GLY A 333 -7.46 1.31 4.84
CA GLY A 333 -8.56 0.83 5.68
C GLY A 333 -9.72 1.82 5.70
N ALA A 334 -10.92 1.34 6.02
CA ALA A 334 -12.07 2.22 6.20
C ALA A 334 -11.80 3.19 7.35
N SER A 335 -12.03 4.48 7.12
CA SER A 335 -11.83 5.56 8.11
C SER A 335 -10.43 5.60 8.76
N ALA A 336 -9.42 4.99 8.14
CA ALA A 336 -8.03 5.15 8.57
C ALA A 336 -7.66 6.63 8.42
N LEU A 337 -7.11 7.26 9.47
CA LEU A 337 -6.69 8.67 9.40
C LEU A 337 -7.84 9.64 9.04
N ALA A 338 -9.06 9.35 9.49
CA ALA A 338 -10.26 10.11 9.11
C ALA A 338 -10.27 11.58 9.61
N ALA A 339 -9.48 11.91 10.63
CA ALA A 339 -9.38 13.23 11.24
C ALA A 339 -8.13 14.00 10.79
N ALA A 340 -8.09 15.31 11.11
CA ALA A 340 -6.95 16.17 10.77
C ALA A 340 -5.65 15.57 11.29
N CYS A 341 -4.60 15.60 10.47
CA CYS A 341 -3.34 14.96 10.78
C CYS A 341 -2.16 15.85 10.43
N GLY A 342 -1.06 15.62 11.13
CA GLY A 342 0.25 16.06 10.68
C GLY A 342 0.74 15.23 9.49
N SER A 343 2.03 15.32 9.23
CA SER A 343 2.65 14.70 8.05
C SER A 343 3.29 13.34 8.39
N ASN A 344 3.52 12.53 7.36
CA ASN A 344 4.29 11.28 7.43
C ASN A 344 3.72 10.20 8.37
N ASN A 345 2.40 10.16 8.56
CA ASN A 345 1.76 9.12 9.35
C ASN A 345 1.42 7.88 8.48
N ILE A 346 1.52 6.69 9.06
CA ILE A 346 1.14 5.41 8.45
C ILE A 346 0.02 4.80 9.28
N ALA A 347 -1.17 4.63 8.71
CA ALA A 347 -2.33 4.01 9.32
C ALA A 347 -2.80 2.85 8.43
N ILE A 348 -2.64 1.61 8.88
CA ILE A 348 -3.10 0.42 8.15
C ILE A 348 -4.07 -0.35 9.04
N GLY A 349 -5.36 -0.33 8.71
CA GLY A 349 -6.44 -0.96 9.45
C GLY A 349 -7.69 -0.07 9.52
N ASP A 350 -8.84 -0.72 9.73
CA ASP A 350 -10.11 -0.01 9.96
C ASP A 350 -10.01 0.92 11.19
N SER A 351 -10.28 2.21 10.97
CA SER A 351 -10.19 3.26 11.98
C SER A 351 -8.84 3.35 12.70
N ALA A 352 -7.74 2.94 12.04
CA ALA A 352 -6.39 3.14 12.55
C ALA A 352 -6.03 4.63 12.51
N LEU A 353 -5.40 5.14 13.59
CA LEU A 353 -5.05 6.55 13.82
C LEU A 353 -6.22 7.54 13.59
N VAL A 354 -6.79 8.06 14.67
CA VAL A 354 -7.75 9.17 14.63
C VAL A 354 -7.07 10.42 15.23
N LEU A 355 -6.04 10.89 14.52
CA LEU A 355 -5.18 11.99 14.97
C LEU A 355 -5.92 13.33 14.98
N THR A 356 -5.36 14.31 15.68
CA THR A 356 -5.76 15.73 15.59
C THR A 356 -4.68 16.58 14.93
N THR A 357 -3.39 16.38 15.29
CA THR A 357 -2.25 17.12 14.70
C THR A 357 -0.92 16.35 14.65
N GLY A 358 -0.83 15.14 15.23
CA GLY A 358 0.42 14.37 15.31
C GLY A 358 1.02 13.98 13.95
N SER A 359 2.35 13.87 13.88
CA SER A 359 3.16 13.52 12.71
C SER A 359 4.04 12.28 12.97
N GLN A 360 4.46 11.60 11.90
CA GLN A 360 5.42 10.49 11.96
C GLN A 360 4.94 9.29 12.82
N ASN A 361 3.63 9.13 13.02
CA ASN A 361 3.08 8.00 13.76
C ASN A 361 2.83 6.81 12.82
N THR A 362 3.08 5.60 13.30
CA THR A 362 2.79 4.35 12.57
C THR A 362 1.80 3.52 13.38
N ALA A 363 0.71 3.10 12.76
CA ALA A 363 -0.29 2.23 13.33
C ALA A 363 -0.68 1.11 12.38
N LEU A 364 -0.67 -0.13 12.88
CA LEU A 364 -1.02 -1.33 12.13
C LEU A 364 -2.03 -2.18 12.91
N GLY A 365 -3.26 -2.29 12.40
CA GLY A 365 -4.36 -3.04 13.00
C GLY A 365 -5.62 -2.20 13.15
N LYS A 366 -6.78 -2.86 13.29
CA LYS A 366 -8.06 -2.17 13.53
C LYS A 366 -8.01 -1.39 14.84
N ASN A 367 -8.32 -0.09 14.78
CA ASN A 367 -8.22 0.88 15.88
C ASN A 367 -6.82 0.98 16.52
N ALA A 368 -5.75 0.57 15.83
CA ALA A 368 -4.39 0.78 16.34
C ALA A 368 -4.09 2.29 16.40
N GLY A 369 -3.46 2.74 17.50
CA GLY A 369 -3.09 4.14 17.70
C GLY A 369 -4.25 5.14 17.74
N ALA A 370 -5.51 4.68 17.81
CA ALA A 370 -6.68 5.57 17.78
C ALA A 370 -6.78 6.51 19.00
N ASN A 371 -5.99 6.26 20.06
CA ASN A 371 -5.89 7.14 21.21
C ASN A 371 -4.84 8.26 21.06
N ILE A 372 -4.02 8.25 20.00
CA ILE A 372 -3.04 9.31 19.76
C ILE A 372 -3.77 10.54 19.22
N THR A 373 -3.55 11.70 19.83
CA THR A 373 -4.20 12.96 19.41
C THR A 373 -3.17 13.91 18.78
N THR A 374 -2.13 14.27 19.54
CA THR A 374 -1.09 15.25 19.14
C THR A 374 0.33 14.69 19.17
N GLY A 375 0.54 13.50 19.74
CA GLY A 375 1.86 12.89 19.84
C GLY A 375 2.49 12.59 18.49
N ASN A 376 3.82 12.68 18.42
CA ASN A 376 4.62 12.41 17.23
C ASN A 376 5.49 11.16 17.40
N ASN A 377 5.91 10.55 16.29
CA ASN A 377 6.88 9.45 16.30
C ASN A 377 6.46 8.24 17.15
N ASN A 378 5.16 7.95 17.24
CA ASN A 378 4.66 6.81 18.00
C ASN A 378 4.39 5.60 17.10
N LEU A 379 4.61 4.39 17.62
CA LEU A 379 4.36 3.12 16.94
C LEU A 379 3.33 2.28 17.71
N ALA A 380 2.24 1.88 17.03
CA ALA A 380 1.18 1.05 17.59
C ALA A 380 0.84 -0.14 16.67
N ILE A 381 0.98 -1.38 17.15
CA ILE A 381 0.74 -2.59 16.35
C ILE A 381 -0.22 -3.53 17.08
N GLY A 382 -1.34 -3.88 16.45
CA GLY A 382 -2.34 -4.83 16.94
C GLY A 382 -3.77 -4.26 17.02
N TYR A 383 -4.73 -5.12 17.35
CA TYR A 383 -6.13 -4.71 17.56
C TYR A 383 -6.26 -3.82 18.80
N ARG A 384 -6.75 -2.59 18.61
CA ARG A 384 -6.86 -1.57 19.67
C ARG A 384 -5.54 -1.42 20.45
N ALA A 385 -4.41 -1.48 19.76
CA ALA A 385 -3.11 -1.23 20.37
C ALA A 385 -2.97 0.27 20.65
N TYR A 386 -2.99 0.65 21.92
CA TYR A 386 -2.91 2.04 22.34
C TYR A 386 -1.55 2.36 22.94
N VAL A 387 -1.02 3.52 22.59
CA VAL A 387 0.19 4.04 23.26
C VAL A 387 -0.14 4.47 24.68
N PRO A 388 0.83 4.48 25.61
CA PRO A 388 0.59 4.83 27.01
C PRO A 388 -0.10 6.19 27.22
N VAL A 389 0.33 7.24 26.51
CA VAL A 389 -0.17 8.61 26.65
C VAL A 389 -0.46 9.23 25.29
N ALA A 390 -1.66 9.77 25.10
CA ALA A 390 -2.17 10.27 23.82
C ALA A 390 -1.34 11.40 23.18
N THR A 391 -0.68 12.21 23.99
CA THR A 391 -0.01 13.46 23.59
C THR A 391 1.51 13.36 23.54
N ASN A 392 2.09 12.28 24.08
CA ASN A 392 3.54 12.14 24.16
C ASN A 392 4.12 11.61 22.84
N ASN A 393 5.43 11.82 22.69
CA ASN A 393 6.18 11.39 21.52
C ASN A 393 6.98 10.11 21.80
N TYR A 394 7.46 9.45 20.74
CA TYR A 394 8.44 8.36 20.81
C TYR A 394 7.99 7.17 21.68
N GLN A 395 6.71 6.79 21.58
CA GLN A 395 6.15 5.65 22.30
C GLN A 395 6.00 4.43 21.39
N LEU A 396 6.05 3.25 22.00
CA LEU A 396 5.76 1.97 21.38
C LEU A 396 4.59 1.28 22.09
N SER A 397 3.75 0.60 21.32
CA SER A 397 2.75 -0.35 21.81
C SER A 397 2.59 -1.50 20.82
N ILE A 398 2.86 -2.73 21.25
CA ILE A 398 2.66 -3.95 20.45
C ILE A 398 1.76 -4.91 21.23
N GLY A 399 0.60 -5.22 20.64
CA GLY A 399 -0.35 -6.20 21.15
C GLY A 399 -0.90 -5.89 22.55
N ASN A 400 -0.83 -4.62 22.98
CA ASN A 400 -1.12 -4.20 24.36
C ASN A 400 -0.28 -4.92 25.43
N LEU A 401 0.85 -5.52 25.04
CA LEU A 401 1.73 -6.31 25.90
C LEU A 401 3.09 -5.65 26.05
N ILE A 402 3.70 -5.23 24.94
CA ILE A 402 5.00 -4.59 24.91
C ILE A 402 4.77 -3.09 24.74
N TYR A 403 5.36 -2.29 25.61
CA TYR A 403 5.30 -0.84 25.56
C TYR A 403 6.70 -0.26 25.55
N GLY A 404 6.85 0.94 25.01
CA GLY A 404 8.10 1.68 25.10
C GLY A 404 7.86 3.17 25.24
N THR A 405 8.80 3.86 25.88
CA THR A 405 8.73 5.30 26.14
C THR A 405 10.08 5.94 25.89
N GLY A 406 10.09 7.10 25.23
CA GLY A 406 11.33 7.85 24.98
C GLY A 406 12.22 7.20 23.92
N LEU A 407 11.64 6.49 22.95
CA LEU A 407 12.35 5.82 21.84
C LEU A 407 12.80 6.83 20.76
N ASP A 408 13.66 7.75 21.15
CA ASP A 408 14.09 8.94 20.42
C ASP A 408 15.40 8.80 19.65
N GLY A 409 15.91 7.57 19.52
CA GLY A 409 17.15 7.28 18.80
C GLY A 409 17.08 7.72 17.34
N THR A 410 18.21 8.20 16.82
CA THR A 410 18.36 8.62 15.41
C THR A 410 19.52 7.87 14.76
N VAL A 411 19.80 8.11 13.48
CA VAL A 411 20.83 7.40 12.69
C VAL A 411 22.16 7.20 13.43
N ASN A 412 22.59 8.20 14.21
CA ASN A 412 23.87 8.18 14.92
C ASN A 412 23.75 8.23 16.46
N THR A 413 22.54 8.12 17.02
CA THR A 413 22.33 8.19 18.48
C THR A 413 21.48 7.01 18.94
N ILE A 414 22.02 6.24 19.89
CA ILE A 414 21.28 5.17 20.55
C ILE A 414 20.29 5.80 21.51
N SER A 415 19.04 5.36 21.47
CA SER A 415 18.00 5.87 22.37
C SER A 415 18.27 5.43 23.81
N ASN A 416 18.03 6.32 24.76
CA ASN A 416 17.95 5.98 26.20
C ASN A 416 16.51 5.60 26.61
N GLY A 417 15.66 5.32 25.64
CA GLY A 417 14.28 4.91 25.85
C GLY A 417 14.18 3.58 26.59
N LYS A 418 13.00 3.35 27.16
CA LYS A 418 12.71 2.20 28.02
C LYS A 418 11.70 1.28 27.35
N ILE A 419 11.85 -0.03 27.56
CA ILE A 419 10.93 -1.07 27.08
C ILE A 419 10.30 -1.77 28.27
N GLY A 420 8.97 -1.79 28.28
CA GLY A 420 8.13 -2.49 29.25
C GLY A 420 7.46 -3.72 28.66
N ILE A 421 7.47 -4.85 29.36
CA ILE A 421 6.63 -6.01 29.07
C ILE A 421 5.59 -6.13 30.20
N LYS A 422 4.30 -6.07 29.85
CA LYS A 422 3.16 -6.00 30.79
C LYS A 422 3.18 -4.76 31.71
N THR A 423 3.90 -3.72 31.34
CA THR A 423 3.91 -2.41 32.02
C THR A 423 3.92 -1.30 30.99
N LYS A 424 3.08 -0.27 31.20
CA LYS A 424 2.96 0.91 30.30
C LYS A 424 3.91 2.05 30.67
N ALA A 425 4.48 2.00 31.88
CA ALA A 425 5.35 3.02 32.44
C ALA A 425 6.63 2.36 32.96
N PRO A 426 7.49 1.85 32.05
CA PRO A 426 8.71 1.17 32.45
C PRO A 426 9.62 2.11 33.25
N VAL A 427 10.08 1.66 34.42
CA VAL A 427 10.97 2.44 35.29
C VAL A 427 12.44 2.19 34.94
N TYR A 428 12.75 1.00 34.44
CA TYR A 428 14.08 0.59 33.98
C TYR A 428 14.15 0.53 32.45
N GLU A 429 15.36 0.50 31.88
CA GLU A 429 15.57 0.35 30.42
C GLU A 429 14.87 -0.90 29.85
N MET A 430 14.86 -1.99 30.62
CA MET A 430 14.04 -3.18 30.39
C MET A 430 13.26 -3.49 31.67
N ASP A 431 11.95 -3.31 31.63
CA ASP A 431 11.06 -3.52 32.77
C ASP A 431 10.03 -4.62 32.45
N VAL A 432 10.12 -5.75 33.14
CA VAL A 432 9.21 -6.89 32.94
C VAL A 432 8.33 -7.03 34.17
N ASN A 433 7.05 -6.68 34.04
CA ASN A 433 6.05 -6.92 35.07
C ASN A 433 5.56 -8.38 35.00
N GLY A 434 6.42 -9.30 35.45
CA GLY A 434 6.18 -10.73 35.45
C GLY A 434 7.44 -11.53 35.75
N LYS A 435 7.34 -12.87 35.67
CA LYS A 435 8.49 -13.75 35.84
C LYS A 435 9.37 -13.71 34.58
N LEU A 436 10.66 -13.41 34.76
CA LEU A 436 11.68 -13.55 33.72
C LEU A 436 12.34 -14.94 33.85
N GLY A 437 12.22 -15.78 32.83
CA GLY A 437 12.94 -17.05 32.78
C GLY A 437 14.39 -16.81 32.34
N VAL A 438 15.35 -16.95 33.25
CA VAL A 438 16.78 -16.92 32.91
C VAL A 438 17.24 -18.36 32.69
N ARG A 439 17.55 -18.72 31.43
CA ARG A 439 18.11 -20.03 31.11
C ARG A 439 19.59 -20.02 31.49
N THR A 440 20.00 -20.86 32.44
CA THR A 440 21.41 -21.07 32.78
C THR A 440 22.18 -21.48 31.52
N ILE A 441 23.24 -20.73 31.20
CA ILE A 441 24.22 -21.15 30.19
C ILE A 441 25.04 -22.28 30.82
N ASP A 442 24.93 -23.47 30.25
CA ASP A 442 25.65 -24.72 30.52
C ASP A 442 27.11 -24.50 31.00
N SER A 443 27.44 -24.86 32.24
CA SER A 443 27.97 -26.17 32.70
C SER A 443 29.46 -26.47 32.49
N VAL A 444 30.33 -25.45 32.46
CA VAL A 444 31.76 -25.69 32.79
C VAL A 444 31.99 -25.46 34.28
N ALA A 445 32.45 -26.52 34.94
CA ALA A 445 32.34 -26.86 36.36
C ALA A 445 32.86 -25.87 37.44
N ASN A 446 33.15 -24.60 37.16
CA ASN A 446 33.65 -23.66 38.17
C ASN A 446 33.15 -22.21 38.07
N ALA A 447 32.18 -21.90 37.20
CA ALA A 447 31.60 -20.56 37.12
C ALA A 447 30.10 -20.60 37.40
N VAL A 448 29.73 -20.50 38.67
CA VAL A 448 28.33 -20.24 39.05
C VAL A 448 28.03 -18.79 38.68
N ASN A 449 27.66 -18.54 37.42
CA ASN A 449 27.11 -17.26 36.99
C ASN A 449 25.70 -17.12 37.58
N VAL A 450 25.58 -17.02 38.90
CA VAL A 450 24.30 -16.61 39.51
C VAL A 450 24.17 -15.13 39.24
N LEU A 451 23.24 -14.81 38.36
CA LEU A 451 22.75 -13.47 38.17
C LEU A 451 21.88 -13.13 39.40
N CYS A 452 22.42 -12.33 40.32
CA CYS A 452 21.71 -11.88 41.51
C CYS A 452 21.21 -10.46 41.27
N GLN A 453 19.99 -10.16 41.71
CA GLN A 453 19.49 -8.80 41.76
C GLN A 453 20.19 -8.07 42.91
N ASP A 454 20.87 -6.97 42.62
CA ASP A 454 21.38 -6.06 43.63
C ASP A 454 20.19 -5.50 44.43
N PRO A 455 20.10 -5.73 45.75
CA PRO A 455 18.95 -5.30 46.54
C PRO A 455 18.84 -3.77 46.69
N VAL A 456 19.91 -3.03 46.37
CA VAL A 456 19.94 -1.56 46.45
C VAL A 456 19.67 -0.95 45.08
N THR A 457 20.32 -1.45 44.02
CA THR A 457 20.19 -0.86 42.67
C THR A 457 19.13 -1.53 41.80
N GLY A 458 18.72 -2.75 42.14
CA GLY A 458 17.79 -3.57 41.34
C GLY A 458 18.44 -4.17 40.08
N GLU A 459 19.72 -3.91 39.83
CA GLU A 459 20.44 -4.41 38.66
C GLU A 459 20.74 -5.91 38.79
N ILE A 460 20.60 -6.64 37.68
CA ILE A 460 21.02 -8.04 37.61
C ILE A 460 22.53 -8.06 37.39
N LYS A 461 23.31 -8.38 38.42
CA LYS A 461 24.77 -8.44 38.37
C LYS A 461 25.26 -9.88 38.35
N LYS A 462 26.31 -10.14 37.57
CA LYS A 462 27.14 -11.34 37.72
C LYS A 462 27.97 -11.17 38.99
N THR A 463 27.58 -11.85 40.07
CA THR A 463 28.36 -11.79 41.30
C THR A 463 29.53 -12.77 41.19
N ALA A 464 30.76 -12.31 41.48
CA ALA A 464 31.85 -13.24 41.79
C ALA A 464 31.46 -14.04 43.04
N ALA A 465 31.79 -15.34 43.08
CA ALA A 465 31.44 -16.22 44.19
C ALA A 465 31.85 -15.58 45.53
N LEU A 466 30.89 -15.41 46.43
CA LEU A 466 31.16 -15.00 47.81
C LEU A 466 31.72 -16.21 48.56
N SER A 467 32.95 -16.64 48.25
CA SER A 467 33.70 -17.52 49.13
C SER A 467 34.26 -16.65 50.25
N VAL A 468 33.46 -16.42 51.29
CA VAL A 468 33.97 -15.90 52.56
C VAL A 468 34.54 -17.11 53.30
N PRO A 469 35.86 -17.27 53.45
CA PRO A 469 36.39 -18.20 54.43
C PRO A 469 35.93 -17.65 55.79
N GLN A 470 35.06 -18.37 56.48
CA GLN A 470 34.71 -18.03 57.86
C GLN A 470 35.90 -18.48 58.72
N THR A 471 36.88 -17.61 58.91
CA THR A 471 37.94 -17.79 59.90
C THR A 471 37.36 -17.44 61.29
N PHE A 472 37.08 -18.45 62.10
CA PHE A 472 36.76 -18.26 63.51
C PHE A 472 38.07 -18.04 64.26
N VAL A 473 38.51 -16.79 64.41
CA VAL A 473 39.71 -16.49 65.20
C VAL A 473 39.33 -16.47 66.68
N GLN A 474 39.52 -17.60 67.36
CA GLN A 474 39.54 -17.66 68.81
C GLN A 474 40.87 -18.26 69.24
N THR A 475 41.77 -17.39 69.70
CA THR A 475 43.12 -17.72 70.14
C THR A 475 43.15 -17.91 71.65
N ALA A 476 43.66 -19.05 72.11
CA ALA A 476 44.00 -19.29 73.51
C ALA A 476 45.52 -19.52 73.62
N THR A 477 46.14 -19.02 74.70
CA THR A 477 47.57 -19.17 74.98
C THR A 477 47.77 -19.63 76.42
N VAL A 478 48.44 -20.77 76.60
CA VAL A 478 48.71 -21.37 77.92
C VAL A 478 50.16 -21.85 77.97
N THR A 479 50.87 -21.56 79.06
CA THR A 479 52.23 -22.05 79.33
C THR A 479 52.14 -23.28 80.23
N VAL A 480 52.83 -24.37 79.87
CA VAL A 480 52.80 -25.64 80.62
C VAL A 480 54.23 -26.05 80.98
N SER A 481 54.48 -26.23 82.27
CA SER A 481 55.77 -26.73 82.78
C SER A 481 55.60 -28.15 83.32
N GLY A 482 56.40 -29.09 82.81
CA GLY A 482 56.67 -30.43 83.38
C GLY A 482 55.50 -31.12 84.09
N THR A 483 54.66 -31.85 83.35
CA THR A 483 53.64 -32.73 83.97
C THR A 483 53.63 -34.11 83.34
N ASP A 484 53.69 -35.15 84.18
CA ASP A 484 53.62 -36.57 83.80
C ASP A 484 52.21 -37.04 83.39
N ASN A 485 51.20 -36.17 83.59
CA ASN A 485 49.79 -36.45 83.34
C ASN A 485 49.27 -35.63 82.16
N GLU A 486 48.24 -36.15 81.50
CA GLU A 486 47.47 -35.41 80.49
C GLU A 486 46.82 -34.17 81.12
N THR A 487 47.48 -33.01 81.03
CA THR A 487 46.91 -31.74 81.45
C THR A 487 46.05 -31.17 80.33
N THR A 488 44.74 -31.01 80.57
CA THR A 488 43.85 -30.39 79.57
C THR A 488 44.06 -28.88 79.57
N LEU A 489 44.47 -28.35 78.41
CA LEU A 489 45.00 -26.99 78.33
C LEU A 489 43.94 -25.93 78.03
N ILE A 490 42.76 -26.32 77.54
CA ILE A 490 41.69 -25.42 77.06
C ILE A 490 40.35 -25.63 77.79
N SER A 491 40.30 -26.52 78.80
CA SER A 491 39.04 -26.88 79.49
C SER A 491 38.86 -26.31 80.89
N SER A 492 39.92 -25.81 81.53
CA SER A 492 39.87 -25.35 82.92
C SER A 492 40.92 -24.28 83.29
N GLY A 493 41.52 -23.62 82.30
CA GLY A 493 42.50 -22.54 82.49
C GLY A 493 42.32 -21.48 81.41
N THR A 494 42.56 -20.21 81.74
CA THR A 494 42.22 -18.99 80.98
C THR A 494 42.50 -19.09 79.47
N GLY A 495 41.43 -19.38 78.71
CA GLY A 495 41.41 -19.40 77.25
C GLY A 495 40.42 -20.45 76.73
N ASN A 496 39.11 -20.23 76.88
CA ASN A 496 38.09 -21.21 76.47
C ASN A 496 37.81 -21.15 74.96
N LEU A 497 37.97 -22.27 74.25
CA LEU A 497 37.46 -22.48 72.89
C LEU A 497 36.26 -23.42 72.93
N THR A 498 35.05 -22.86 72.79
CA THR A 498 33.79 -23.62 72.77
C THR A 498 33.27 -23.66 71.35
N ILE A 499 33.01 -24.86 70.81
CA ILE A 499 32.35 -25.02 69.52
C ILE A 499 30.84 -25.01 69.78
N PRO A 500 30.10 -23.95 69.39
CA PRO A 500 28.68 -23.87 69.67
C PRO A 500 27.92 -24.93 68.84
N ALA A 501 26.79 -25.42 69.35
CA ALA A 501 25.95 -26.40 68.65
C ALA A 501 25.63 -25.98 67.19
N ALA A 502 25.45 -24.68 66.94
CA ALA A 502 25.15 -24.12 65.64
C ALA A 502 26.32 -24.12 64.64
N ALA A 503 27.57 -24.37 65.09
CA ALA A 503 28.74 -24.42 64.21
C ALA A 503 28.91 -25.77 63.50
N TRP A 504 28.11 -26.79 63.86
CA TRP A 504 28.15 -28.11 63.23
C TRP A 504 27.24 -28.16 62.00
N PHE A 505 27.83 -28.32 60.81
CA PHE A 505 27.09 -28.45 59.55
C PHE A 505 27.41 -29.79 58.87
N ALA A 506 26.38 -30.51 58.40
CA ALA A 506 26.57 -31.77 57.67
C ALA A 506 27.27 -31.51 56.33
N GLY A 507 28.31 -32.30 56.03
CA GLY A 507 29.07 -32.20 54.79
C GLY A 507 30.13 -31.09 54.78
N LYS A 508 30.36 -30.42 55.91
CA LYS A 508 31.39 -29.39 56.07
C LYS A 508 32.54 -29.91 56.93
N SER A 509 33.73 -29.36 56.68
CA SER A 509 34.95 -29.73 57.38
C SER A 509 35.55 -28.51 58.05
N PHE A 510 36.10 -28.68 59.24
CA PHE A 510 36.90 -27.66 59.92
C PHE A 510 38.27 -28.24 60.27
N ARG A 511 39.26 -27.39 60.37
CA ARG A 511 40.62 -27.73 60.78
C ARG A 511 40.91 -27.05 62.11
N ILE A 512 41.47 -27.80 63.04
CA ILE A 512 42.07 -27.28 64.26
C ILE A 512 43.56 -27.24 64.01
N VAL A 513 44.18 -26.07 64.16
CA VAL A 513 45.63 -25.88 64.06
C VAL A 513 46.17 -25.51 65.43
N VAL A 514 47.19 -26.23 65.89
CA VAL A 514 47.91 -25.96 67.14
C VAL A 514 49.36 -25.66 66.80
N GLN A 515 49.83 -24.47 67.14
CA GLN A 515 51.20 -24.02 66.89
C GLN A 515 51.85 -23.67 68.22
N GLY A 516 53.08 -24.10 68.45
CA GLY A 516 53.82 -23.73 69.66
C GLY A 516 55.30 -23.99 69.48
N ALA A 517 56.05 -23.91 70.58
CA ALA A 517 57.43 -24.38 70.61
C ALA A 517 57.71 -25.27 71.82
N TYR A 518 58.68 -26.17 71.68
CA TYR A 518 59.12 -27.06 72.75
C TYR A 518 60.61 -26.91 73.03
N SER A 519 61.01 -27.26 74.25
CA SER A 519 62.41 -27.37 74.66
C SER A 519 62.63 -28.71 75.36
N THR A 520 63.75 -29.35 75.08
CA THR A 520 64.23 -30.58 75.73
C THR A 520 65.60 -30.36 76.35
N ASP A 521 65.85 -31.07 77.45
CA ASP A 521 67.15 -31.10 78.12
C ASP A 521 68.19 -31.84 77.26
N ALA A 522 69.46 -31.49 77.43
CA ALA A 522 70.60 -32.08 76.73
C ALA A 522 70.76 -33.58 77.04
N ASP A 523 70.34 -34.02 78.23
CA ASP A 523 70.60 -35.37 78.72
C ASP A 523 69.45 -36.37 78.48
N ASN A 524 68.21 -35.90 78.19
CA ASN A 524 67.05 -36.77 77.98
C ASN A 524 66.18 -36.31 76.80
N ALA A 525 65.99 -37.19 75.82
CA ALA A 525 64.97 -37.01 74.79
C ALA A 525 63.59 -37.23 75.38
N ALA A 526 62.57 -36.55 74.83
CA ALA A 526 61.20 -36.68 75.27
C ALA A 526 60.28 -37.10 74.12
N ARG A 527 59.12 -37.67 74.44
CA ARG A 527 58.08 -37.94 73.44
C ARG A 527 57.01 -36.86 73.48
N LEU A 528 56.91 -36.07 72.41
CA LEU A 528 55.81 -35.12 72.22
C LEU A 528 54.53 -35.89 71.87
N LYS A 529 53.64 -35.97 72.86
CA LYS A 529 52.30 -36.54 72.74
C LYS A 529 51.30 -35.40 72.68
N PHE A 530 50.34 -35.52 71.78
CA PHE A 530 49.20 -34.62 71.77
C PHE A 530 47.91 -35.44 71.70
N THR A 531 46.87 -34.91 72.33
CA THR A 531 45.54 -35.49 72.33
C THR A 531 44.55 -34.35 72.23
N ILE A 532 43.67 -34.40 71.23
CA ILE A 532 42.57 -33.47 71.03
C ILE A 532 41.29 -34.23 71.35
N ARG A 533 40.54 -33.71 72.32
CA ARG A 533 39.23 -34.20 72.73
C ARG A 533 38.15 -33.16 72.45
N LEU A 534 36.98 -33.63 72.04
CA LEU A 534 35.73 -32.87 72.09
C LEU A 534 34.89 -33.44 73.22
N GLY A 535 34.72 -32.69 74.30
CA GLY A 535 34.19 -33.23 75.55
C GLY A 535 35.09 -34.37 76.06
N SER A 536 34.53 -35.57 76.22
CA SER A 536 35.26 -36.79 76.64
C SER A 536 35.81 -37.63 75.47
N VAL A 537 35.47 -37.28 74.23
CA VAL A 537 35.77 -38.11 73.04
C VAL A 537 37.11 -37.68 72.44
N VAL A 538 38.07 -38.59 72.37
CA VAL A 538 39.32 -38.37 71.64
C VAL A 538 39.04 -38.34 70.15
N ILE A 539 39.31 -37.20 69.51
CA ILE A 539 39.15 -37.05 68.07
C ILE A 539 40.48 -37.11 67.33
N ALA A 540 41.62 -36.74 67.92
CA ALA A 540 42.94 -36.92 67.31
C ALA A 540 44.01 -37.13 68.38
N GLN A 541 44.98 -38.01 68.15
CA GLN A 541 46.12 -38.19 69.05
C GLN A 541 47.40 -38.60 68.30
N SER A 542 48.58 -38.37 68.88
CA SER A 542 49.83 -38.98 68.40
C SER A 542 50.28 -40.15 69.26
N ALA A 543 50.99 -41.09 68.64
CA ALA A 543 51.70 -42.19 69.31
C ALA A 543 52.96 -41.74 70.10
N GLY A 544 53.17 -40.43 70.31
CA GLY A 544 54.36 -39.86 70.96
C GLY A 544 55.57 -39.79 70.02
N ILE A 545 55.85 -38.59 69.51
CA ILE A 545 56.91 -38.30 68.54
C ILE A 545 58.21 -38.01 69.27
N PHE A 546 59.32 -38.57 68.79
CA PHE A 546 60.63 -38.39 69.41
C PHE A 546 61.13 -36.95 69.23
N ALA A 547 61.12 -36.17 70.32
CA ALA A 547 61.75 -34.86 70.42
C ALA A 547 63.20 -35.08 70.88
N GLY A 548 64.15 -34.85 69.97
CA GLY A 548 65.58 -35.11 70.21
C GLY A 548 66.17 -34.34 71.40
N TYR A 549 67.38 -34.72 71.79
CA TYR A 549 68.12 -34.17 72.94
C TYR A 549 68.54 -32.70 72.74
N GLY A 550 68.49 -31.89 73.81
CA GLY A 550 69.09 -30.56 73.91
C GLY A 550 68.50 -29.48 73.01
N LYS A 551 67.24 -29.64 72.60
CA LYS A 551 66.59 -28.69 71.69
C LYS A 551 65.97 -27.54 72.48
N THR A 552 66.12 -26.29 72.04
CA THR A 552 65.53 -25.12 72.72
C THR A 552 64.62 -24.37 71.77
N ASN A 553 63.38 -24.10 72.19
CA ASN A 553 62.38 -23.29 71.48
C ASN A 553 62.12 -23.75 70.02
N MET A 554 62.07 -25.06 69.81
CA MET A 554 61.81 -25.62 68.49
C MET A 554 60.33 -25.49 68.13
N PRO A 555 59.98 -24.88 66.99
CA PRO A 555 58.60 -24.72 66.59
C PRO A 555 57.98 -26.06 66.18
N TYR A 556 56.70 -26.21 66.47
CA TYR A 556 55.89 -27.31 65.99
C TYR A 556 54.52 -26.78 65.53
N GLU A 557 53.98 -27.39 64.48
CA GLU A 557 52.61 -27.18 64.04
C GLU A 557 51.89 -28.52 63.93
N LEU A 558 50.68 -28.57 64.47
CA LEU A 558 49.78 -29.70 64.35
C LEU A 558 48.49 -29.28 63.68
N ARG A 559 48.01 -30.10 62.75
CA ARG A 559 46.72 -29.92 62.10
C ARG A 559 45.86 -31.13 62.34
N ALA A 560 44.65 -30.94 62.85
CA ALA A 560 43.61 -31.95 62.91
C ALA A 560 42.42 -31.52 62.05
N GLU A 561 42.21 -32.20 60.93
CA GLU A 561 41.04 -31.95 60.07
C GLU A 561 39.87 -32.80 60.51
N CYS A 562 38.75 -32.17 60.85
CA CYS A 562 37.54 -32.84 61.27
C CYS A 562 36.48 -32.72 60.16
N ILE A 563 36.03 -33.85 59.63
CA ILE A 563 34.95 -33.89 58.62
C ILE A 563 33.64 -34.28 59.31
N CYS A 564 32.63 -33.41 59.23
CA CYS A 564 31.30 -33.70 59.75
C CYS A 564 30.47 -34.45 58.69
N ARG A 565 30.24 -35.76 58.88
CA ARG A 565 29.55 -36.61 57.89
C ARG A 565 28.02 -36.63 58.02
N SER A 566 27.45 -36.21 59.15
CA SER A 566 26.00 -36.16 59.38
C SER A 566 25.64 -35.09 60.41
N THR A 567 24.39 -34.60 60.40
CA THR A 567 23.80 -33.78 61.48
C THR A 567 22.78 -34.63 62.25
N GLY A 568 22.86 -34.64 63.58
CA GLY A 568 22.04 -35.48 64.47
C GLY A 568 22.79 -35.85 65.76
N ALA A 569 22.16 -36.64 66.64
CA ALA A 569 22.66 -37.01 67.98
C ALA A 569 24.00 -37.78 68.00
N SER A 570 24.52 -38.17 66.85
CA SER A 570 25.77 -38.93 66.68
C SER A 570 26.44 -38.56 65.35
N GLY A 571 27.35 -37.59 65.37
CA GLY A 571 28.17 -37.23 64.22
C GLY A 571 29.48 -38.02 64.20
N THR A 572 29.82 -38.64 63.07
CA THR A 572 31.14 -39.26 62.88
C THR A 572 32.16 -38.19 62.49
N ILE A 573 33.18 -38.00 63.32
CA ILE A 573 34.35 -37.18 62.98
C ILE A 573 35.46 -38.10 62.47
N TYR A 574 35.94 -37.83 61.26
CA TYR A 574 37.22 -38.38 60.80
C TYR A 574 38.30 -37.34 61.05
N SER A 575 39.40 -37.74 61.68
CA SER A 575 40.55 -36.88 61.90
C SER A 575 41.79 -37.37 61.18
N THR A 576 42.53 -36.42 60.61
CA THR A 576 43.90 -36.62 60.13
C THR A 576 44.81 -35.63 60.84
N GLY A 577 45.81 -36.15 61.53
CA GLY A 577 46.87 -35.38 62.17
C GLY A 577 48.05 -35.22 61.22
N ILE A 578 48.46 -33.99 60.89
CA ILE A 578 49.78 -33.74 60.28
C ILE A 578 50.57 -32.90 61.27
N MET A 579 51.77 -33.38 61.63
CA MET A 579 52.75 -32.60 62.39
C MET A 579 53.90 -32.23 61.46
N THR A 580 54.27 -30.95 61.46
CA THR A 580 55.46 -30.45 60.75
C THR A 580 56.40 -29.82 61.79
N TYR A 581 57.67 -30.22 61.77
CA TYR A 581 58.74 -29.57 62.55
C TYR A 581 59.92 -29.23 61.63
N ASP A 582 60.63 -28.14 61.92
CA ASP A 582 61.54 -27.45 60.99
C ASP A 582 62.95 -28.05 60.89
N ASP A 583 63.13 -29.34 61.15
CA ASP A 583 64.45 -29.99 61.06
C ASP A 583 64.34 -31.29 60.23
N ALA A 584 64.23 -31.12 58.91
CA ALA A 584 64.50 -32.10 57.84
C ALA A 584 63.93 -33.54 57.95
N GLY A 585 62.82 -33.77 58.66
CA GLY A 585 62.16 -35.08 58.72
C GLY A 585 60.64 -34.95 58.83
N TYR A 586 59.91 -35.23 57.74
CA TYR A 586 58.47 -35.44 57.82
C TYR A 586 58.21 -36.74 58.59
N ILE A 587 57.84 -36.65 59.86
CA ILE A 587 57.28 -37.79 60.57
C ILE A 587 55.77 -37.69 60.42
N THR A 588 55.20 -38.49 59.52
CA THR A 588 53.77 -38.76 59.51
C THR A 588 53.41 -39.42 60.84
N ALA A 589 52.78 -38.66 61.73
CA ALA A 589 52.08 -39.24 62.86
C ALA A 589 50.97 -40.12 62.27
N VAL A 590 51.18 -41.43 62.26
CA VAL A 590 50.13 -42.39 61.96
C VAL A 590 49.13 -42.28 63.11
N ASN A 591 47.90 -41.91 62.77
CA ASN A 591 46.75 -42.06 63.63
C ASN A 591 46.68 -43.54 64.04
N ASP A 592 47.02 -43.89 65.29
CA ASP A 592 46.90 -45.28 65.77
C ASP A 592 45.44 -45.68 66.02
N GLY A 593 44.52 -44.71 65.96
CA GLY A 593 43.09 -44.95 65.88
C GLY A 593 42.56 -44.61 64.49
N THR A 594 42.34 -45.62 63.65
CA THR A 594 41.20 -45.56 62.70
C THR A 594 39.89 -45.59 63.50
N GLY A 595 39.67 -44.57 64.32
CA GLY A 595 38.54 -44.46 65.22
C GLY A 595 37.56 -43.45 64.65
N ILE A 596 36.50 -43.95 64.01
CA ILE A 596 35.28 -43.17 63.84
C ILE A 596 34.81 -42.79 65.24
N ALA A 597 35.05 -41.55 65.63
CA ALA A 597 34.61 -41.01 66.91
C ALA A 597 33.20 -40.43 66.73
N THR A 598 32.27 -40.87 67.59
CA THR A 598 30.91 -40.37 67.59
C THR A 598 30.78 -39.25 68.61
N VAL A 599 30.49 -38.03 68.17
CA VAL A 599 30.29 -36.86 69.02
C VAL A 599 28.84 -36.39 68.90
N ASP A 600 28.22 -36.00 70.01
CA ASP A 600 26.90 -35.38 70.00
C ASP A 600 27.01 -33.94 69.50
N LEU A 601 26.51 -33.70 68.29
CA LEU A 601 26.59 -32.39 67.62
C LEU A 601 25.41 -31.47 67.98
N THR A 602 24.49 -31.91 68.85
CA THR A 602 23.28 -31.14 69.22
C THR A 602 23.52 -30.17 70.38
N ALA A 603 24.65 -30.29 71.07
CA ALA A 603 25.07 -29.41 72.15
C ALA A 603 26.42 -28.74 71.85
N SER A 604 26.70 -27.61 72.51
CA SER A 604 28.02 -26.99 72.46
C SER A 604 29.05 -27.92 73.07
N GLN A 605 30.17 -28.13 72.37
CA GLN A 605 31.26 -28.99 72.82
C GLN A 605 32.48 -28.14 73.17
N THR A 606 33.06 -28.39 74.34
CA THR A 606 34.33 -27.77 74.73
C THR A 606 35.48 -28.51 74.06
N LEU A 607 36.38 -27.74 73.43
CA LEU A 607 37.58 -28.30 72.84
C LEU A 607 38.65 -28.46 73.93
N ASN A 608 39.07 -29.69 74.15
CA ASN A 608 40.03 -30.08 75.17
C ASN A 608 41.31 -30.52 74.47
N ILE A 609 42.30 -29.64 74.40
CA ILE A 609 43.61 -29.96 73.80
C ILE A 609 44.60 -30.23 74.92
N THR A 610 45.30 -31.35 74.83
CA THR A 610 46.37 -31.74 75.73
C THR A 610 47.63 -31.92 74.89
N VAL A 611 48.72 -31.27 75.28
CA VAL A 611 50.06 -31.46 74.70
C VAL A 611 51.01 -31.77 75.85
N THR A 612 51.65 -32.92 75.81
CA THR A 612 52.58 -33.39 76.86
C THR A 612 53.91 -33.81 76.23
N LEU A 613 54.99 -33.58 76.97
CA LEU A 613 56.30 -34.17 76.70
C LEU A 613 56.48 -35.29 77.74
N SER A 614 56.38 -36.54 77.33
CA SER A 614 56.09 -37.64 78.25
C SER A 614 57.30 -38.35 78.87
N ASP A 615 58.50 -37.76 78.88
CA ASP A 615 59.66 -38.37 79.54
C ASP A 615 60.35 -37.33 80.45
N ASP A 616 60.46 -37.72 81.72
CA ASP A 616 60.70 -36.93 82.92
C ASP A 616 62.18 -36.54 83.12
N ALA A 617 62.51 -35.30 82.75
CA ALA A 617 63.73 -34.63 83.22
C ALA A 617 63.40 -33.16 83.50
N ALA A 618 63.89 -32.65 84.63
CA ALA A 618 63.76 -31.25 85.02
C ALA A 618 64.45 -30.34 84.00
N GLY A 619 63.72 -29.90 82.97
CA GLY A 619 64.25 -29.12 81.84
C GLY A 619 63.40 -29.20 80.57
N ASN A 620 62.58 -30.25 80.42
CA ASN A 620 61.67 -30.40 79.28
C ASN A 620 60.40 -29.54 79.46
N ALA A 621 60.07 -28.69 78.49
CA ALA A 621 58.90 -27.81 78.56
C ALA A 621 58.27 -27.53 77.20
N VAL A 622 56.96 -27.25 77.21
CA VAL A 622 56.24 -26.70 76.06
C VAL A 622 55.96 -25.24 76.36
N SER A 623 56.40 -24.34 75.48
CA SER A 623 56.11 -22.91 75.62
C SER A 623 54.66 -22.60 75.21
N ALA A 624 54.26 -21.34 75.33
CA ALA A 624 52.98 -20.83 74.86
C ALA A 624 52.63 -21.36 73.45
N PHE A 625 51.44 -21.97 73.32
CA PHE A 625 50.90 -22.40 72.04
C PHE A 625 49.68 -21.54 71.65
N ILE A 626 49.36 -21.53 70.36
CA ILE A 626 48.21 -20.87 69.74
C ILE A 626 47.33 -21.96 69.14
N VAL A 627 46.04 -21.92 69.45
CA VAL A 627 45.04 -22.76 68.78
C VAL A 627 44.17 -21.89 67.89
N THR A 628 43.98 -22.31 66.64
CA THR A 628 43.04 -21.71 65.70
C THR A 628 42.09 -22.76 65.14
N MET A 629 40.85 -22.34 64.84
CA MET A 629 39.84 -23.15 64.18
C MET A 629 39.48 -22.53 62.83
N GLU A 630 39.64 -23.27 61.76
CA GLU A 630 39.43 -22.81 60.39
C GLU A 630 38.32 -23.61 59.73
N ALA A 631 37.36 -22.94 59.10
CA ALA A 631 36.46 -23.61 58.15
C ALA A 631 37.23 -23.88 56.85
N ILE A 632 37.27 -25.13 56.38
CA ILE A 632 38.10 -25.54 55.23
C ILE A 632 37.29 -25.95 53.99
N ASN A 633 35.95 -25.82 54.02
CA ASN A 633 35.06 -26.03 52.85
C ASN A 633 33.72 -25.31 52.94
#